data_AF-A7E868-F1
#
_entry.id   AF-A7E868-F1
#
_cell.length_a   1.000
_cell.length_b   1.000
_cell.length_c   1.000
_cell.angle_alpha   90.00
_cell.angle_beta   90.00
_cell.angle_gamma   90.00
#
_symmetry.space_group_name_H-M   'P 1'
#
loop_
_entity.id
_entity.type
_entity.pdbx_description
1 polymer ?
#
loop_
_entity_poly.entity_id
_entity_poly.type
_entity_poly.pdbx_seq_one_letter_code
_entity_poly.pdbx_strand_id
1 'polypeptide(L)'
;MINHLTNPSNTSIPAFHVVAPSLPGYGFSPAPQYPGLGLRETGQAFNNLMNQQLGYSKYVIQGGDFGAFTLRYMAGQFPSSVVSSLSNFFIVPPNSTDLERYAKGTTSEEENLNIGRLDMYNNYYAGYRDIQQTRPEQLAIAMTDSPVGFAAWIYDFMFMHVDGYVWTLEEIITWTMMYYIPGPYAGMRMYKELAKAGTWLNEGFLRIGNPVGVIGFPQDLGYKTPTSWLQRWANVTYEVNHSRGGHFAAHEVPDLLLENIRTFWGDSSLSNVDQFKEQLELELYKLLDGIKAGESSTQK
;
A
#
# COMPACT_ATOMS: atom_id res chain seq x y z
N MET A 1 10.29 6.28 11.69
CA MET A 1 8.96 6.78 11.29
C MET A 1 7.86 6.52 12.33
N ILE A 2 7.58 5.26 12.75
CA ILE A 2 6.49 4.92 13.69
C ILE A 2 6.44 5.83 14.92
N ASN A 3 7.56 5.99 15.63
CA ASN A 3 7.63 6.83 16.83
C ASN A 3 7.19 8.29 16.57
N HIS A 4 7.50 8.85 15.40
CA HIS A 4 7.10 10.23 15.07
C HIS A 4 5.62 10.36 14.68
N LEU A 5 4.97 9.26 14.28
CA LEU A 5 3.53 9.23 14.02
C LEU A 5 2.75 9.07 15.33
N THR A 6 3.26 8.26 16.27
CA THR A 6 2.59 8.03 17.55
C THR A 6 2.87 9.12 18.58
N ASN A 7 4.04 9.78 18.50
CA ASN A 7 4.49 10.79 19.45
C ASN A 7 4.93 12.07 18.71
N PRO A 8 3.98 12.87 18.18
CA PRO A 8 4.32 14.15 17.55
C PRO A 8 4.90 15.13 18.57
N SER A 9 5.73 16.06 18.10
CA SER A 9 6.44 17.03 18.95
C SER A 9 5.53 18.10 19.57
N ASN A 10 4.34 18.33 19.01
CA ASN A 10 3.33 19.23 19.54
C ASN A 10 1.93 18.83 19.06
N THR A 11 0.90 19.53 19.57
CA THR A 11 -0.51 19.22 19.32
C THR A 11 -1.05 19.72 17.98
N SER A 12 -0.30 20.52 17.21
CA SER A 12 -0.73 20.96 15.88
C SER A 12 -0.40 19.94 14.78
N ILE A 13 0.34 18.87 15.12
CA ILE A 13 0.68 17.76 14.23
C ILE A 13 -0.26 16.60 14.56
N PRO A 14 -0.88 15.95 13.56
CA PRO A 14 -1.74 14.80 13.82
C PRO A 14 -0.95 13.65 14.47
N ALA A 15 -1.54 13.06 15.50
CA ALA A 15 -1.07 11.83 16.14
C ALA A 15 -1.85 10.63 15.59
N PHE A 16 -1.21 9.46 15.54
CA PHE A 16 -1.82 8.26 14.98
C PHE A 16 -1.66 7.05 15.92
N HIS A 17 -2.70 6.23 15.99
CA HIS A 17 -2.50 4.81 16.28
C HIS A 17 -1.98 4.14 15.01
N VAL A 18 -0.83 3.48 15.10
CA VAL A 18 -0.20 2.85 13.93
C VAL A 18 -0.33 1.34 14.04
N VAL A 19 -1.02 0.74 13.05
CA VAL A 19 -1.13 -0.72 12.88
C VAL A 19 -0.37 -1.08 11.61
N ALA A 20 0.70 -1.89 11.75
CA ALA A 20 1.57 -2.29 10.65
C ALA A 20 1.58 -3.83 10.52
N PRO A 21 0.52 -4.42 9.94
CA PRO A 21 0.39 -5.87 9.87
C PRO A 21 1.30 -6.47 8.79
N SER A 22 1.90 -7.63 9.05
CA SER A 22 2.56 -8.40 8.00
C SER A 22 1.51 -9.07 7.11
N LEU A 23 1.70 -9.00 5.78
CA LEU A 23 0.87 -9.73 4.82
C LEU A 23 0.87 -11.24 5.15
N PRO A 24 -0.22 -11.98 4.92
CA PRO A 24 -0.23 -13.42 5.13
C PRO A 24 0.90 -14.12 4.36
N GLY A 25 1.79 -14.82 5.08
CA GLY A 25 2.99 -15.43 4.50
C GLY A 25 4.25 -14.57 4.49
N TYR A 26 4.20 -13.37 5.10
CA TYR A 26 5.33 -12.46 5.18
C TYR A 26 5.71 -12.22 6.64
N GLY A 27 7.02 -12.14 6.90
CA GLY A 27 7.57 -11.92 8.24
C GLY A 27 7.03 -12.92 9.25
N PHE A 28 6.26 -12.43 10.23
CA PHE A 28 5.71 -13.26 11.31
C PHE A 28 4.26 -13.72 11.08
N SER A 29 3.62 -13.31 9.98
CA SER A 29 2.30 -13.80 9.62
C SER A 29 2.41 -15.18 8.96
N PRO A 30 1.66 -16.19 9.43
CA PRO A 30 1.75 -17.55 8.88
C PRO A 30 1.38 -17.60 7.40
N ALA A 31 2.02 -18.51 6.68
CA ALA A 31 1.71 -18.78 5.28
C ALA A 31 0.27 -19.29 5.11
N PRO A 32 -0.46 -18.87 4.07
CA PRO A 32 -1.78 -19.43 3.78
C PRO A 32 -1.69 -20.93 3.45
N GLN A 33 -2.58 -21.73 4.02
CA GLN A 33 -2.61 -23.19 3.83
C GLN A 33 -3.31 -23.63 2.55
N TYR A 34 -4.09 -22.74 1.92
CA TYR A 34 -4.86 -23.03 0.71
C TYR A 34 -4.67 -21.92 -0.34
N PRO A 35 -4.81 -22.23 -1.65
CA PRO A 35 -4.81 -21.24 -2.71
C PRO A 35 -5.93 -20.19 -2.54
N GLY A 36 -5.78 -19.06 -3.23
CA GLY A 36 -6.83 -18.03 -3.30
C GLY A 36 -6.75 -16.94 -2.23
N LEU A 37 -5.85 -17.06 -1.25
CA LEU A 37 -5.51 -15.93 -0.38
C LEU A 37 -4.49 -15.03 -1.11
N GLY A 38 -4.98 -14.00 -1.82
CA GLY A 38 -4.20 -12.93 -2.45
C GLY A 38 -4.38 -11.58 -1.76
N LEU A 39 -4.02 -10.49 -2.44
CA LEU A 39 -4.07 -9.13 -1.87
C LEU A 39 -5.51 -8.64 -1.62
N ARG A 40 -6.49 -9.12 -2.39
CA ARG A 40 -7.91 -8.81 -2.17
C ARG A 40 -8.39 -9.40 -0.85
N GLU A 41 -8.16 -10.69 -0.63
CA GLU A 41 -8.52 -11.42 0.59
C GLU A 41 -7.72 -10.90 1.78
N THR A 42 -6.46 -10.50 1.56
CA THR A 42 -5.65 -9.83 2.59
C THR A 42 -6.28 -8.50 3.02
N GLY A 43 -6.80 -7.71 2.08
CA GLY A 43 -7.53 -6.48 2.40
C GLY A 43 -8.76 -6.73 3.28
N GLN A 44 -9.49 -7.82 3.03
CA GLN A 44 -10.62 -8.23 3.88
C GLN A 44 -10.15 -8.64 5.28
N ALA A 45 -9.06 -9.41 5.38
CA ALA A 45 -8.47 -9.80 6.65
C ALA A 45 -8.01 -8.58 7.46
N PHE A 46 -7.37 -7.59 6.83
CA PHE A 46 -6.96 -6.35 7.48
C PHE A 46 -8.16 -5.50 7.90
N ASN A 47 -9.23 -5.42 7.10
CA ASN A 47 -10.45 -4.74 7.52
C ASN A 47 -11.08 -5.41 8.76
N ASN A 48 -11.10 -6.74 8.82
CA ASN A 48 -11.58 -7.48 9.98
C ASN A 48 -10.69 -7.29 11.21
N LEU A 49 -9.36 -7.25 11.03
CA LEU A 49 -8.41 -6.90 12.09
C LEU A 49 -8.76 -5.54 12.69
N MET A 50 -8.91 -4.51 11.85
CA MET A 50 -9.22 -3.15 12.31
C MET A 50 -10.57 -3.09 13.03
N ASN A 51 -11.65 -3.58 12.40
CA ASN A 51 -13.00 -3.43 12.94
C ASN A 51 -13.30 -4.37 14.11
N GLN A 52 -12.96 -5.66 13.98
CA GLN A 52 -13.47 -6.69 14.89
C GLN A 52 -12.50 -7.03 16.02
N GLN A 53 -11.20 -6.92 15.77
CA GLN A 53 -10.18 -7.29 16.76
C GLN A 53 -9.63 -6.06 17.50
N LEU A 54 -9.46 -4.94 16.80
CA LEU A 54 -8.90 -3.71 17.36
C LEU A 54 -9.95 -2.63 17.68
N GLY A 55 -11.19 -2.79 17.19
CA GLY A 55 -12.29 -1.86 17.48
C GLY A 55 -12.27 -0.55 16.68
N TYR A 56 -11.41 -0.42 15.67
CA TYR A 56 -11.38 0.75 14.78
C TYR A 56 -12.40 0.59 13.65
N SER A 57 -13.60 1.15 13.86
CA SER A 57 -14.69 1.13 12.86
C SER A 57 -14.43 2.05 11.66
N LYS A 58 -13.65 3.11 11.88
CA LYS A 58 -13.10 4.00 10.86
C LYS A 58 -11.59 4.04 10.98
N TYR A 59 -10.89 4.09 9.86
CA TYR A 59 -9.43 4.20 9.81
C TYR A 59 -8.97 4.75 8.46
N VAL A 60 -7.72 5.19 8.41
CA VAL A 60 -7.02 5.59 7.19
C VAL A 60 -5.94 4.57 6.85
N ILE A 61 -5.55 4.49 5.58
CA ILE A 61 -4.59 3.48 5.10
C ILE A 61 -3.47 4.09 4.28
N GLN A 62 -2.24 3.61 4.51
CA GLN A 62 -1.03 3.98 3.78
C GLN A 62 -0.40 2.73 3.17
N GLY A 63 0.19 2.83 1.97
CA GLY A 63 1.03 1.74 1.47
C GLY A 63 1.71 2.01 0.13
N GLY A 64 2.80 1.26 -0.08
CA GLY A 64 3.49 1.08 -1.35
C GLY A 64 3.43 -0.39 -1.80
N ASP A 65 3.93 -0.70 -3.00
CA ASP A 65 4.02 -2.06 -3.55
C ASP A 65 2.74 -2.92 -3.36
N PHE A 66 2.83 -4.16 -2.87
CA PHE A 66 1.68 -5.00 -2.52
C PHE A 66 0.73 -4.36 -1.49
N GLY A 67 1.25 -3.51 -0.60
CA GLY A 67 0.44 -2.70 0.31
C GLY A 67 -0.45 -1.71 -0.46
N ALA A 68 0.03 -1.11 -1.53
CA ALA A 68 -0.74 -0.19 -2.36
C ALA A 68 -1.86 -0.90 -3.16
N PHE A 69 -1.65 -2.13 -3.61
CA PHE A 69 -2.75 -2.92 -4.19
C PHE A 69 -3.74 -3.37 -3.11
N THR A 70 -3.26 -3.81 -1.95
CA THR A 70 -4.12 -4.22 -0.83
C THR A 70 -5.02 -3.07 -0.37
N LEU A 71 -4.46 -1.87 -0.17
CA LEU A 71 -5.23 -0.71 0.25
C LEU A 71 -6.27 -0.30 -0.80
N ARG A 72 -6.01 -0.50 -2.10
CA ARG A 72 -6.98 -0.21 -3.16
C ARG A 72 -8.18 -1.16 -3.09
N TYR A 73 -7.95 -2.45 -2.80
CA TYR A 73 -9.05 -3.38 -2.51
C TYR A 73 -9.82 -2.94 -1.26
N MET A 74 -9.13 -2.56 -0.18
CA MET A 74 -9.79 -2.11 1.05
C MET A 74 -10.65 -0.86 0.83
N ALA A 75 -10.10 0.17 0.18
CA ALA A 75 -10.78 1.44 -0.07
C ALA A 75 -12.00 1.28 -0.98
N GLY A 76 -11.92 0.36 -1.96
CA GLY A 76 -13.05 0.06 -2.84
C GLY A 76 -14.13 -0.81 -2.19
N GLN A 77 -13.74 -1.79 -1.36
CA GLN A 77 -14.67 -2.77 -0.78
C GLN A 77 -15.28 -2.34 0.55
N PHE A 78 -14.57 -1.51 1.32
CA PHE A 78 -14.97 -1.07 2.66
C PHE A 78 -15.00 0.46 2.77
N PRO A 79 -15.69 1.19 1.88
CA PRO A 79 -15.68 2.65 1.87
C PRO A 79 -16.32 3.29 3.11
N SER A 80 -17.11 2.52 3.89
CA SER A 80 -17.65 3.00 5.17
C SER A 80 -16.64 2.96 6.32
N SER A 81 -15.61 2.11 6.21
CA SER A 81 -14.54 2.00 7.22
C SER A 81 -13.27 2.76 6.82
N VAL A 82 -12.91 2.73 5.54
CA VAL A 82 -11.71 3.42 5.03
C VAL A 82 -12.04 4.88 4.73
N VAL A 83 -11.64 5.81 5.59
CA VAL A 83 -11.96 7.24 5.46
C VAL A 83 -11.23 7.88 4.28
N SER A 84 -9.94 7.58 4.13
CA SER A 84 -9.09 8.01 3.01
C SER A 84 -7.85 7.13 2.90
N SER A 85 -7.18 7.21 1.76
CA SER A 85 -6.01 6.39 1.43
C SER A 85 -4.84 7.25 0.95
N LEU A 86 -3.62 6.94 1.37
CA LEU A 86 -2.40 7.58 0.89
C LEU A 86 -1.45 6.54 0.29
N SER A 87 -1.35 6.50 -1.03
CA SER A 87 -0.51 5.55 -1.74
C SER A 87 0.80 6.20 -2.18
N ASN A 88 1.92 5.54 -1.94
CA ASN A 88 3.21 5.90 -2.57
C ASN A 88 3.55 5.01 -3.77
N PHE A 89 2.59 4.20 -4.24
CA PHE A 89 2.74 3.31 -5.39
C PHE A 89 1.39 3.14 -6.10
N PHE A 90 0.98 4.10 -6.93
CA PHE A 90 -0.30 4.05 -7.64
C PHE A 90 -0.08 3.95 -9.15
N ILE A 91 -0.07 2.72 -9.67
CA ILE A 91 0.11 2.47 -11.10
C ILE A 91 -1.25 2.35 -11.79
N VAL A 92 -1.37 3.02 -12.93
CA VAL A 92 -2.48 2.82 -13.87
C VAL A 92 -1.89 2.56 -15.25
N PRO A 93 -2.03 1.35 -15.82
CA PRO A 93 -1.56 1.08 -17.17
C PRO A 93 -2.35 1.91 -18.21
N PRO A 94 -1.76 2.21 -19.38
CA PRO A 94 -2.49 2.83 -20.48
C PRO A 94 -3.63 1.92 -20.94
N ASN A 95 -4.80 2.49 -21.23
CA ASN A 95 -5.89 1.73 -21.85
C ASN A 95 -5.77 1.76 -23.39
N SER A 96 -6.72 1.12 -24.09
CA SER A 96 -6.72 1.10 -25.56
C SER A 96 -6.72 2.48 -26.21
N THR A 97 -7.44 3.46 -25.64
CA THR A 97 -7.48 4.84 -26.14
C THR A 97 -6.15 5.56 -25.93
N ASP A 98 -5.47 5.33 -24.81
CA ASP A 98 -4.13 5.88 -24.55
C ASP A 98 -3.12 5.34 -25.55
N LEU A 99 -3.14 4.03 -25.80
CA LEU A 99 -2.26 3.36 -26.76
C LEU A 99 -2.56 3.79 -28.22
N GLU A 100 -3.82 4.03 -28.57
CA GLU A 100 -4.18 4.56 -29.88
C GLU A 100 -3.61 5.97 -30.09
N ARG A 101 -3.68 6.85 -29.07
CA ARG A 101 -3.07 8.18 -29.13
C ARG A 101 -1.55 8.09 -29.22
N TYR A 102 -0.93 7.16 -28.47
CA TYR A 102 0.51 6.92 -28.52
C TYR A 102 0.96 6.51 -29.93
N ALA A 103 0.26 5.56 -30.56
CA ALA A 103 0.54 5.12 -31.93
C ALA A 103 0.39 6.25 -32.97
N LYS A 104 -0.47 7.24 -32.70
CA LYS A 104 -0.66 8.43 -33.56
C LYS A 104 0.30 9.57 -33.22
N GLY A 105 1.13 9.45 -32.19
CA GLY A 105 2.03 10.50 -31.72
C GLY A 105 1.30 11.70 -31.11
N THR A 106 0.12 11.50 -30.52
CA THR A 106 -0.73 12.57 -29.94
C THR A 106 -0.83 12.53 -28.41
N THR A 107 -0.04 11.69 -27.76
CA THR A 107 0.15 11.65 -26.30
C THR A 107 1.00 12.80 -25.80
N SER A 108 0.79 13.20 -24.55
CA SER A 108 1.66 14.16 -23.87
C SER A 108 3.03 13.57 -23.57
N GLU A 109 4.01 14.42 -23.22
CA GLU A 109 5.33 13.96 -22.78
C GLU A 109 5.23 13.06 -21.53
N GLU A 110 4.37 13.42 -20.58
CA GLU A 110 4.13 12.64 -19.36
C GLU A 110 3.55 11.25 -19.67
N GLU A 111 2.61 11.18 -20.61
CA GLU A 111 2.05 9.90 -21.07
C GLU A 111 3.11 9.06 -21.78
N ASN A 112 3.92 9.65 -22.65
CA ASN A 112 5.04 8.97 -23.32
C ASN A 112 6.06 8.40 -22.32
N LEU A 113 6.41 9.19 -21.29
CA LEU A 113 7.33 8.75 -20.24
C LEU A 113 6.76 7.57 -19.44
N ASN A 114 5.46 7.59 -19.12
CA ASN A 114 4.84 6.50 -18.38
C ASN A 114 4.72 5.22 -19.21
N ILE A 115 4.29 5.33 -20.47
CA ILE A 115 4.24 4.19 -21.40
C ILE A 115 5.63 3.58 -21.53
N GLY A 116 6.65 4.40 -21.83
CA GLY A 116 8.03 3.94 -21.96
C GLY A 116 8.57 3.30 -20.68
N ARG A 117 8.24 3.81 -19.49
CA ARG A 117 8.66 3.21 -18.22
C ARG A 117 8.01 1.85 -17.98
N LEU A 118 6.72 1.72 -18.23
CA LEU A 118 6.00 0.46 -18.09
C LEU A 118 6.51 -0.58 -19.10
N ASP A 119 6.78 -0.16 -20.34
CA ASP A 119 7.38 -1.03 -21.36
C ASP A 119 8.78 -1.48 -20.96
N MET A 120 9.62 -0.57 -20.46
CA MET A 120 10.95 -0.90 -19.97
C MET A 120 10.87 -1.90 -18.80
N TYR A 121 9.98 -1.65 -17.83
CA TYR A 121 9.77 -2.58 -16.71
C TYR A 121 9.36 -3.97 -17.18
N ASN A 122 8.35 -4.05 -18.05
CA ASN A 122 7.82 -5.33 -18.53
C ASN A 122 8.85 -6.12 -19.35
N ASN A 123 9.71 -5.45 -20.13
CA ASN A 123 10.66 -6.15 -21.01
C ASN A 123 12.00 -6.46 -20.35
N TYR A 124 12.43 -5.70 -19.33
CA TYR A 124 13.78 -5.82 -18.78
C TYR A 124 13.84 -6.14 -17.27
N TYR A 125 12.81 -5.77 -16.50
CA TYR A 125 12.87 -5.84 -15.03
C TYR A 125 11.83 -6.80 -14.42
N ALA A 126 10.85 -7.25 -15.20
CA ALA A 126 9.77 -8.11 -14.72
C ALA A 126 10.12 -9.61 -14.62
N GLY A 127 11.35 -10.04 -14.91
CA GLY A 127 11.72 -11.46 -14.92
C GLY A 127 11.41 -12.18 -13.59
N TYR A 128 11.70 -11.53 -12.46
CA TYR A 128 11.41 -12.07 -11.13
C TYR A 128 9.89 -12.25 -10.90
N ARG A 129 9.08 -11.29 -11.38
CA ARG A 129 7.61 -11.33 -11.31
C ARG A 129 7.09 -12.48 -12.14
N ASP A 130 7.56 -12.62 -13.38
CA ASP A 130 7.02 -13.57 -14.34
C ASP A 130 7.26 -15.03 -13.88
N ILE A 131 8.42 -15.34 -13.31
CA ILE A 131 8.67 -16.66 -12.72
C ILE A 131 7.84 -16.91 -11.45
N GLN A 132 7.71 -15.91 -10.56
CA GLN A 132 6.88 -16.03 -9.36
C GLN A 132 5.39 -16.16 -9.68
N GLN A 133 4.94 -15.51 -10.76
CA GLN A 133 3.57 -15.62 -11.26
C GLN A 133 3.28 -17.02 -11.81
N THR A 134 4.23 -17.64 -12.51
CA THR A 134 3.98 -18.87 -13.28
C THR A 134 4.41 -20.15 -12.57
N ARG A 135 5.53 -20.13 -11.85
CA ARG A 135 6.18 -21.29 -11.22
C ARG A 135 6.72 -20.97 -9.80
N PRO A 136 5.90 -20.39 -8.89
CA PRO A 136 6.37 -19.95 -7.57
C PRO A 136 6.88 -21.11 -6.70
N GLU A 137 6.27 -22.29 -6.82
CA GLU A 137 6.65 -23.47 -6.02
C GLU A 137 8.03 -24.01 -6.44
N GLN A 138 8.25 -24.14 -7.75
CA GLN A 138 9.55 -24.58 -8.28
C GLN A 138 10.67 -23.62 -7.88
N LEU A 139 10.41 -22.30 -7.99
CA LEU A 139 11.37 -21.29 -7.56
C LEU A 139 11.61 -21.35 -6.05
N ALA A 140 10.56 -21.48 -5.24
CA ALA A 140 10.70 -21.53 -3.79
C ALA A 140 11.52 -22.73 -3.32
N ILE A 141 11.30 -23.90 -3.90
CA ILE A 141 12.11 -25.10 -3.63
C ILE A 141 13.57 -24.82 -3.97
N ALA A 142 13.86 -24.24 -5.15
CA ALA A 142 15.21 -23.89 -5.55
C ALA A 142 15.88 -22.88 -4.59
N MET A 143 15.13 -21.91 -4.09
CA MET A 143 15.62 -20.87 -3.17
C MET A 143 15.71 -21.34 -1.72
N THR A 144 15.14 -22.50 -1.38
CA THR A 144 15.19 -23.03 0.00
C THR A 144 16.57 -23.58 0.35
N ASP A 145 17.29 -24.16 -0.61
CA ASP A 145 18.55 -24.88 -0.34
C ASP A 145 19.74 -23.94 -0.06
N SER A 146 19.72 -22.72 -0.60
CA SER A 146 20.83 -21.77 -0.46
C SER A 146 20.36 -20.42 0.11
N PRO A 147 20.66 -20.12 1.39
CA PRO A 147 20.33 -18.81 1.97
C PRO A 147 21.09 -17.67 1.27
N VAL A 148 22.29 -17.94 0.74
CA VAL A 148 23.06 -16.96 -0.05
C VAL A 148 22.40 -16.72 -1.41
N GLY A 149 21.92 -17.78 -2.07
CA GLY A 149 21.18 -17.65 -3.33
C GLY A 149 19.89 -16.84 -3.15
N PHE A 150 19.17 -17.09 -2.05
CA PHE A 150 17.98 -16.33 -1.72
C PHE A 150 18.27 -14.89 -1.30
N ALA A 151 19.36 -14.64 -0.58
CA ALA A 151 19.82 -13.28 -0.27
C ALA A 151 20.13 -12.49 -1.55
N ALA A 152 20.81 -13.11 -2.52
CA ALA A 152 21.08 -12.49 -3.80
C ALA A 152 19.79 -12.17 -4.58
N TRP A 153 18.80 -13.07 -4.54
CA TRP A 153 17.48 -12.86 -5.15
C TRP A 153 16.75 -11.65 -4.55
N ILE A 154 16.76 -11.51 -3.22
CA ILE A 154 16.14 -10.37 -2.53
C ILE A 154 16.93 -9.08 -2.81
N TYR A 155 18.26 -9.14 -2.74
CA TYR A 155 19.12 -7.98 -2.94
C TYR A 155 19.00 -7.37 -4.34
N ASP A 156 18.88 -8.19 -5.38
CA ASP A 156 18.69 -7.72 -6.76
C ASP A 156 17.48 -6.77 -6.86
N PHE A 157 16.36 -7.12 -6.22
CA PHE A 157 15.18 -6.25 -6.16
C PHE A 157 15.41 -5.02 -5.28
N MET A 158 16.03 -5.18 -4.10
CA MET A 158 16.35 -4.08 -3.18
C MET A 158 17.26 -3.02 -3.81
N PHE A 159 18.10 -3.40 -4.78
CA PHE A 159 19.00 -2.50 -5.48
C PHE A 159 18.37 -1.84 -6.73
N MET A 160 17.43 -2.52 -7.38
CA MET A 160 16.92 -2.12 -8.70
C MET A 160 16.14 -0.79 -8.72
N HIS A 161 15.42 -0.45 -7.65
CA HIS A 161 14.50 0.70 -7.63
C HIS A 161 14.76 1.68 -6.47
N VAL A 162 16.03 1.89 -6.11
CA VAL A 162 16.44 2.82 -5.04
C VAL A 162 17.18 4.04 -5.58
N ASP A 163 17.04 5.18 -4.91
CA ASP A 163 17.70 6.44 -5.21
C ASP A 163 19.01 6.58 -4.42
N GLY A 164 20.00 5.74 -4.77
CA GLY A 164 21.32 5.77 -4.15
C GLY A 164 21.36 5.26 -2.71
N TYR A 165 20.29 4.65 -2.21
CA TYR A 165 20.29 4.02 -0.89
C TYR A 165 21.25 2.83 -0.87
N VAL A 166 22.22 2.87 0.05
CA VAL A 166 23.20 1.81 0.23
C VAL A 166 22.76 0.92 1.37
N TRP A 167 22.25 -0.26 1.03
CA TRP A 167 21.87 -1.28 2.00
C TRP A 167 23.10 -1.83 2.73
N THR A 168 23.04 -1.81 4.06
CA THR A 168 24.02 -2.46 4.92
C THR A 168 23.90 -3.97 4.84
N LEU A 169 24.98 -4.68 5.15
CA LEU A 169 24.96 -6.13 5.23
C LEU A 169 23.93 -6.64 6.27
N GLU A 170 23.78 -5.92 7.38
CA GLU A 170 22.80 -6.24 8.42
C GLU A 170 21.35 -6.14 7.90
N GLU A 171 21.03 -5.10 7.13
CA GLU A 171 19.70 -4.98 6.52
C GLU A 171 19.41 -6.10 5.53
N ILE A 172 20.36 -6.42 4.64
CA ILE A 172 20.22 -7.49 3.66
C ILE A 172 19.99 -8.83 4.37
N ILE A 173 20.79 -9.14 5.38
CA ILE A 173 20.65 -10.36 6.18
C ILE A 173 19.30 -10.37 6.90
N THR A 174 18.93 -9.27 7.55
CA THR A 174 17.67 -9.16 8.30
C THR A 174 16.48 -9.41 7.40
N TRP A 175 16.40 -8.70 6.27
CA TRP A 175 15.33 -8.87 5.30
C TRP A 175 15.32 -10.28 4.74
N THR A 176 16.47 -10.86 4.39
CA THR A 176 16.53 -12.23 3.89
C THR A 176 15.99 -13.22 4.91
N MET A 177 16.43 -13.14 6.16
CA MET A 177 16.07 -14.11 7.20
C MET A 177 14.58 -14.05 7.58
N MET A 178 13.96 -12.86 7.46
CA MET A 178 12.51 -12.69 7.66
C MET A 178 11.65 -13.52 6.69
N TYR A 179 12.19 -13.90 5.53
CA TYR A 179 11.52 -14.75 4.55
C TYR A 179 12.09 -16.17 4.52
N TYR A 180 13.39 -16.32 4.80
CA TYR A 180 14.07 -17.62 4.73
C TYR A 180 13.65 -18.54 5.88
N ILE A 181 13.54 -18.03 7.12
CA ILE A 181 13.17 -18.85 8.30
C ILE A 181 11.77 -19.47 8.16
N PRO A 182 10.71 -18.73 7.78
CA PRO A 182 9.38 -19.32 7.59
C PRO A 182 9.27 -20.16 6.29
N GLY A 183 10.19 -19.96 5.36
CA GLY A 183 10.22 -20.59 4.03
C GLY A 183 9.79 -19.62 2.91
N PRO A 184 10.53 -19.58 1.78
CA PRO A 184 10.37 -18.54 0.75
C PRO A 184 9.07 -18.64 -0.07
N TYR A 185 8.40 -19.79 -0.05
CA TYR A 185 7.22 -20.06 -0.88
C TYR A 185 6.10 -19.04 -0.69
N ALA A 186 5.85 -18.65 0.55
CA ALA A 186 4.75 -17.78 0.88
C ALA A 186 4.91 -16.37 0.28
N GLY A 187 6.14 -15.84 0.25
CA GLY A 187 6.46 -14.59 -0.43
C GLY A 187 6.41 -14.71 -1.97
N MET A 188 6.75 -15.87 -2.52
CA MET A 188 6.80 -16.07 -3.97
C MET A 188 5.44 -16.29 -4.63
N ARG A 189 4.49 -16.92 -3.92
CA ARG A 189 3.18 -17.23 -4.51
C ARG A 189 2.29 -16.00 -4.74
N MET A 190 2.59 -14.85 -4.14
CA MET A 190 1.73 -13.67 -4.19
C MET A 190 1.49 -13.19 -5.62
N TYR A 191 2.53 -13.16 -6.46
CA TYR A 191 2.39 -12.78 -7.87
C TYR A 191 1.44 -13.68 -8.66
N LYS A 192 1.36 -14.97 -8.32
CA LYS A 192 0.41 -15.90 -8.94
C LYS A 192 -1.03 -15.56 -8.57
N GLU A 193 -1.31 -15.19 -7.32
CA GLU A 193 -2.66 -14.78 -6.91
C GLU A 193 -3.02 -13.38 -7.46
N LEU A 194 -2.06 -12.46 -7.50
CA LEU A 194 -2.21 -11.14 -8.10
C LEU A 194 -2.62 -11.25 -9.59
N ALA A 195 -1.95 -12.12 -10.34
CA ALA A 195 -2.27 -12.34 -11.76
C ALA A 195 -3.67 -12.92 -11.97
N LYS A 196 -4.07 -13.93 -11.16
CA LYS A 196 -5.44 -14.49 -11.21
C LYS A 196 -6.50 -13.44 -10.93
N ALA A 197 -6.21 -12.47 -10.07
CA ALA A 197 -7.12 -11.39 -9.72
C ALA A 197 -7.13 -10.22 -10.73
N GLY A 198 -6.32 -10.27 -11.80
CA GLY A 198 -6.22 -9.20 -12.79
C GLY A 198 -5.67 -7.88 -12.21
N THR A 199 -5.01 -7.92 -11.05
CA THR A 199 -4.61 -6.72 -10.29
C THR A 199 -3.65 -5.84 -11.08
N TRP A 200 -2.69 -6.44 -11.81
CA TRP A 200 -1.72 -5.72 -12.64
C TRP A 200 -2.38 -4.91 -13.78
N LEU A 201 -3.51 -5.39 -14.30
CA LEU A 201 -4.29 -4.72 -15.34
C LEU A 201 -5.35 -3.77 -14.77
N ASN A 202 -5.37 -3.60 -13.44
CA ASN A 202 -6.41 -2.93 -12.68
C ASN A 202 -7.84 -3.53 -12.81
N GLU A 203 -8.02 -4.67 -13.45
CA GLU A 203 -9.34 -5.29 -13.70
C GLU A 203 -10.05 -5.76 -12.42
N GLY A 204 -9.29 -6.05 -11.35
CA GLY A 204 -9.84 -6.49 -10.07
C GLY A 204 -10.33 -5.37 -9.14
N PHE A 205 -10.01 -4.11 -9.43
CA PHE A 205 -10.28 -2.98 -8.54
C PHE A 205 -11.65 -2.35 -8.75
N LEU A 206 -12.24 -1.86 -7.66
CA LEU A 206 -13.35 -0.92 -7.73
C LEU A 206 -12.80 0.52 -7.77
N ARG A 207 -13.52 1.43 -8.42
CA ARG A 207 -13.18 2.85 -8.35
C ARG A 207 -13.35 3.34 -6.91
N ILE A 208 -12.33 4.01 -6.37
CA ILE A 208 -12.34 4.52 -5.00
C ILE A 208 -13.06 5.87 -4.97
N GLY A 209 -14.16 5.95 -4.23
CA GLY A 209 -14.95 7.19 -4.06
C GLY A 209 -14.39 8.13 -2.99
N ASN A 210 -13.83 7.57 -1.91
CA ASN A 210 -13.23 8.33 -0.83
C ASN A 210 -11.91 8.99 -1.27
N PRO A 211 -11.45 10.05 -0.58
CA PRO A 211 -10.23 10.75 -0.96
C PRO A 211 -9.00 9.86 -1.02
N VAL A 212 -8.21 10.02 -2.08
CA VAL A 212 -6.95 9.33 -2.31
C VAL A 212 -5.83 10.35 -2.51
N GLY A 213 -4.79 10.23 -1.70
CA GLY A 213 -3.50 10.86 -1.91
C GLY A 213 -2.55 9.94 -2.69
N VAL A 214 -1.80 10.50 -3.63
CA VAL A 214 -0.79 9.80 -4.43
C VAL A 214 0.55 10.52 -4.32
N ILE A 215 1.57 9.78 -3.88
CA ILE A 215 2.96 10.25 -3.75
C ILE A 215 3.79 9.55 -4.82
N GLY A 216 4.51 10.32 -5.62
CA GLY A 216 5.47 9.82 -6.61
C GLY A 216 6.91 10.05 -6.18
N PHE A 217 7.74 9.01 -6.31
CA PHE A 217 9.19 9.05 -6.11
C PHE A 217 9.93 8.65 -7.40
N PRO A 218 11.03 9.32 -7.78
CA PRO A 218 11.60 9.23 -9.13
C PRO A 218 12.07 7.84 -9.58
N GLN A 219 12.52 6.98 -8.66
CA GLN A 219 12.96 5.62 -9.00
C GLN A 219 11.83 4.57 -8.89
N ASP A 220 10.61 5.00 -8.58
CA ASP A 220 9.46 4.09 -8.47
C ASP A 220 8.66 4.02 -9.77
N LEU A 221 8.06 2.86 -10.05
CA LEU A 221 7.35 2.58 -11.30
C LEU A 221 6.10 3.46 -11.48
N GLY A 222 5.45 3.85 -10.38
CA GLY A 222 4.27 4.72 -10.38
C GLY A 222 4.57 6.23 -10.49
N TYR A 223 5.85 6.63 -10.62
CA TYR A 223 6.25 8.04 -10.61
C TYR A 223 5.61 8.86 -11.73
N LYS A 224 4.99 10.01 -11.41
CA LYS A 224 4.31 10.87 -12.39
C LYS A 224 3.29 10.11 -13.25
N THR A 225 2.57 9.13 -12.69
CA THR A 225 1.41 8.54 -13.40
C THR A 225 0.44 9.68 -13.73
N PRO A 226 -0.01 9.85 -14.99
CA PRO A 226 -0.82 11.00 -15.37
C PRO A 226 -2.07 11.13 -14.49
N THR A 227 -2.35 12.33 -13.99
CA THR A 227 -3.51 12.58 -13.13
C THR A 227 -4.82 12.10 -13.77
N SER A 228 -4.98 12.29 -15.08
CA SER A 228 -6.15 11.82 -15.84
C SER A 228 -6.32 10.30 -15.78
N TRP A 229 -5.23 9.54 -15.67
CA TRP A 229 -5.25 8.09 -15.55
C TRP A 229 -5.59 7.66 -14.13
N LEU A 230 -5.02 8.33 -13.12
CA LEU A 230 -5.33 8.11 -11.71
C LEU A 230 -6.83 8.33 -11.43
N GLN A 231 -7.41 9.41 -11.97
CA GLN A 231 -8.81 9.79 -11.79
C GLN A 231 -9.82 8.79 -12.36
N ARG A 232 -9.40 7.91 -13.28
CA ARG A 232 -10.22 6.77 -13.75
C ARG A 232 -10.56 5.81 -12.60
N TRP A 233 -9.66 5.67 -11.63
CA TRP A 233 -9.74 4.65 -10.59
C TRP A 233 -9.90 5.20 -9.18
N ALA A 234 -9.69 6.51 -8.96
CA ALA A 234 -9.77 7.11 -7.64
C ALA A 234 -10.27 8.55 -7.66
N ASN A 235 -10.85 8.99 -6.55
CA ASN A 235 -11.03 10.40 -6.23
C ASN A 235 -9.70 10.98 -5.70
N VAL A 236 -8.81 11.37 -6.61
CA VAL A 236 -7.50 11.93 -6.25
C VAL A 236 -7.68 13.36 -5.75
N THR A 237 -7.37 13.59 -4.47
CA THR A 237 -7.49 14.90 -3.79
C THR A 237 -6.14 15.48 -3.40
N TYR A 238 -5.10 14.65 -3.41
CA TYR A 238 -3.73 15.05 -3.11
C TYR A 238 -2.78 14.31 -4.04
N GLU A 239 -1.92 15.05 -4.75
CA GLU A 239 -0.92 14.47 -5.64
C GLU A 239 0.39 15.25 -5.47
N VAL A 240 1.50 14.53 -5.32
CA VAL A 240 2.82 15.14 -5.14
C VAL A 240 3.89 14.25 -5.75
N ASN A 241 4.80 14.86 -6.51
CA ASN A 241 5.96 14.18 -7.08
C ASN A 241 7.23 14.78 -6.49
N HIS A 242 8.01 13.95 -5.80
CA HIS A 242 9.28 14.35 -5.17
C HIS A 242 10.46 14.23 -6.15
N SER A 243 11.55 14.93 -5.87
CA SER A 243 12.77 14.92 -6.70
C SER A 243 13.81 13.88 -6.29
N ARG A 244 13.59 13.17 -5.17
CA ARG A 244 14.45 12.10 -4.64
C ARG A 244 13.63 10.98 -4.01
N GLY A 245 14.23 9.81 -3.89
CA GLY A 245 13.65 8.59 -3.33
C GLY A 245 13.24 7.56 -4.40
N GLY A 246 13.07 6.33 -3.97
CA GLY A 246 12.64 5.22 -4.80
C GLY A 246 11.48 4.43 -4.23
N HIS A 247 11.47 3.15 -4.55
CA HIS A 247 10.41 2.21 -4.23
C HIS A 247 10.27 1.95 -2.72
N PHE A 248 11.38 2.02 -1.97
CA PHE A 248 11.41 1.78 -0.53
C PHE A 248 11.30 3.09 0.26
N ALA A 249 10.31 3.92 -0.06
CA ALA A 249 10.15 5.27 0.49
C ALA A 249 10.28 5.36 2.03
N ALA A 250 9.76 4.37 2.77
CA ALA A 250 9.85 4.32 4.23
C ALA A 250 11.27 4.08 4.77
N HIS A 251 12.19 3.56 3.96
CA HIS A 251 13.62 3.38 4.27
C HIS A 251 14.47 4.50 3.66
N GLU A 252 14.22 4.83 2.39
CA GLU A 252 15.06 5.77 1.63
C GLU A 252 14.82 7.23 2.01
N VAL A 253 13.54 7.61 2.13
CA VAL A 253 13.12 8.99 2.35
C VAL A 253 12.01 9.07 3.41
N PRO A 254 12.25 8.51 4.62
CA PRO A 254 11.24 8.45 5.68
C PRO A 254 10.75 9.83 6.12
N ASP A 255 11.56 10.86 5.94
CA ASP A 255 11.22 12.25 6.21
C ASP A 255 10.15 12.76 5.23
N LEU A 256 10.34 12.53 3.92
CA LEU A 256 9.34 12.91 2.91
C LEU A 256 8.05 12.13 3.11
N LEU A 257 8.12 10.80 3.30
CA LEU A 257 6.91 10.00 3.52
C LEU A 257 6.14 10.48 4.76
N LEU A 258 6.83 10.75 5.87
CA LEU A 258 6.23 11.29 7.10
C LEU A 258 5.58 12.67 6.88
N GLU A 259 6.23 13.54 6.13
CA GLU A 259 5.68 14.86 5.78
C GLU A 259 4.38 14.72 4.98
N ASN A 260 4.36 13.89 3.93
CA ASN A 260 3.16 13.68 3.12
C ASN A 260 2.00 13.09 3.96
N ILE A 261 2.31 12.14 4.86
CA ILE A 261 1.33 11.58 5.81
C ILE A 261 0.69 12.68 6.66
N ARG A 262 1.51 13.58 7.21
CA ARG A 262 1.04 14.68 8.08
C ARG A 262 0.31 15.75 7.31
N THR A 263 0.75 16.07 6.11
CA THR A 263 0.08 17.06 5.24
C THR A 263 -1.29 16.55 4.83
N PHE A 264 -1.37 15.31 4.34
CA PHE A 264 -2.63 14.75 3.85
C PHE A 264 -3.66 14.57 4.98
N TRP A 265 -3.28 13.94 6.10
CA TRP A 265 -4.20 13.70 7.22
C TRP A 265 -4.23 14.81 8.27
N GLY A 266 -3.44 15.86 8.10
CA GLY A 266 -3.56 17.11 8.86
C GLY A 266 -4.59 18.07 8.26
N ASP A 267 -5.04 17.82 7.03
CA ASP A 267 -6.01 18.66 6.32
C ASP A 267 -7.28 17.85 5.98
N SER A 268 -8.39 18.23 6.60
CA SER A 268 -9.67 17.54 6.39
C SER A 268 -10.28 17.79 5.01
N SER A 269 -9.92 18.90 4.34
CA SER A 269 -10.37 19.18 2.98
C SER A 269 -9.73 18.23 1.96
N LEU A 270 -8.55 17.68 2.29
CA LEU A 270 -7.86 16.71 1.44
C LEU A 270 -8.30 15.28 1.73
N SER A 271 -8.62 14.94 2.99
CA SER A 271 -8.61 13.54 3.45
C SER A 271 -9.83 13.10 4.24
N ASN A 272 -10.83 13.95 4.43
CA ASN A 272 -12.05 13.66 5.19
C ASN A 272 -11.84 13.22 6.65
N VAL A 273 -10.69 13.53 7.26
CA VAL A 273 -10.39 13.13 8.65
C VAL A 273 -11.32 13.75 9.70
N ASP A 274 -12.13 14.76 9.35
CA ASP A 274 -13.16 15.28 10.26
C ASP A 274 -14.22 14.22 10.63
N GLN A 275 -14.38 13.17 9.82
CA GLN A 275 -15.24 12.02 10.15
C GLN A 275 -14.87 11.31 11.46
N PHE A 276 -13.62 11.44 11.93
CA PHE A 276 -13.19 10.89 13.22
C PHE A 276 -13.73 11.72 14.40
N LYS A 277 -13.88 13.04 14.23
CA LYS A 277 -14.44 13.93 15.27
C LYS A 277 -15.92 13.66 15.46
N GLU A 278 -16.67 13.55 14.36
CA GLU A 278 -18.11 13.22 14.40
C GLU A 278 -18.37 11.91 15.15
N GLN A 279 -17.51 10.90 14.96
CA GLN A 279 -17.61 9.64 15.67
C GLN A 279 -17.38 9.79 17.18
N LEU A 280 -16.33 10.53 17.59
CA LEU A 280 -16.04 10.78 18.99
C LEU A 280 -17.17 11.56 19.68
N GLU A 281 -17.76 12.55 19.00
CA GLU A 281 -18.90 13.30 19.50
C GLU A 281 -20.13 12.40 19.69
N LEU A 282 -20.42 11.51 18.73
CA LEU A 282 -21.50 10.52 18.82
C LEU A 282 -21.28 9.52 19.96
N GLU A 283 -20.05 9.05 20.17
CA GLU A 283 -19.70 8.14 21.27
C GLU A 283 -19.83 8.84 22.63
N LEU A 284 -19.35 10.09 22.75
CA LEU A 284 -19.48 10.89 23.96
C LEU A 284 -20.96 11.15 24.30
N TYR A 285 -21.77 11.48 23.29
CA TYR A 285 -23.21 11.69 23.46
C TYR A 285 -23.92 10.43 23.99
N LYS A 286 -23.63 9.26 23.40
CA LYS A 286 -24.17 7.96 23.87
C LYS A 286 -23.75 7.65 25.30
N LEU A 287 -22.52 7.98 25.69
CA LEU A 287 -22.02 7.76 27.05
C LEU A 287 -22.77 8.63 28.05
N LEU A 288 -22.99 9.90 27.72
CA LEU A 288 -23.70 10.86 28.56
C LEU A 288 -25.19 10.50 28.70
N ASP A 289 -25.85 10.07 27.62
CA ASP A 289 -27.24 9.60 27.69
C ASP A 289 -27.39 8.29 28.46
N GLY A 290 -26.42 7.38 28.34
CA GLY A 290 -26.36 6.16 29.14
C GLY A 290 -26.22 6.44 30.65
N ILE A 291 -25.43 7.45 31.03
CA ILE A 291 -25.31 7.92 32.42
C ILE A 291 -26.65 8.47 32.93
N LYS A 292 -27.32 9.33 32.15
CA LYS A 292 -28.63 9.90 32.53
C LYS A 292 -29.71 8.82 32.69
N ALA A 293 -29.72 7.81 31.81
CA ALA A 293 -30.63 6.67 31.93
C ALA A 293 -30.34 5.83 33.19
N GLY A 294 -29.07 5.62 33.52
CA GLY A 294 -28.64 4.93 34.74
C GLY A 294 -29.06 5.63 36.03
N GLU A 295 -28.88 6.95 36.12
CA GLU A 295 -29.27 7.75 37.30
C GLU A 295 -30.78 7.71 37.58
N SER A 296 -31.62 7.67 36.52
CA SER A 296 -33.08 7.54 36.66
C SER A 296 -33.54 6.15 37.16
N SER A 297 -32.70 5.12 37.01
CA SER A 297 -33.01 3.74 37.41
C SER A 297 -32.65 3.42 38.87
N THR A 298 -31.80 4.23 39.49
CA THR A 298 -31.38 4.13 40.90
C THR A 298 -32.27 4.91 41.89
N GLN A 299 -33.35 5.55 41.43
CA GLN A 299 -34.32 6.25 42.28
C GLN A 299 -35.59 5.43 42.60
N LYS A 300 -35.52 4.09 42.59
CA LYS A 300 -36.61 3.22 43.05
C LYS A 300 -36.19 2.28 44.16
#